data_AF-A0A933X748-F1
#
_entry.id   AF-A0A933X748-F1
#
_cell.length_a   1.000
_cell.length_b   1.000
_cell.length_c   1.000
_cell.angle_alpha   90.00
_cell.angle_beta   90.00
_cell.angle_gamma   90.00
#
_symmetry.space_group_name_H-M   'P 1'
#
loop_
_entity.id
_entity.type
_entity.pdbx_description
1 polymer ?
#
loop_
_entity_poly.entity_id
_entity_poly.type
_entity_poly.pdbx_seq_one_letter_code
_entity_poly.pdbx_strand_id
1 'polypeptide(L)'
;MKNSTVVWTLLAGFLLAAARADETSAPTLAIFTTGAGRPRPNPGPKILAALWSDGMVVWSASRIEGGPPYQRGRFARAKLDSLLQGLEQKGAFTNAALARGWLGPDASFTTIAINDGPRRLRMRSWHELSGQRTNLVVTAHGVELLGKRDREQVMREQPASYRQFQSTWSEIRQAVAALIPEAGEPYEGKIQLPSR
;
A
#
# COMPACT_ATOMS: atom_id res chain seq x y z
N MET A 1 -62.97 -1.80 30.73
CA MET A 1 -62.58 -3.23 30.71
C MET A 1 -62.08 -3.56 29.31
N LYS A 2 -60.83 -4.04 29.17
CA LYS A 2 -60.29 -4.95 28.12
C LYS A 2 -60.40 -4.47 26.65
N ASN A 3 -59.37 -4.38 25.80
CA ASN A 3 -58.05 -5.03 25.75
C ASN A 3 -57.09 -4.21 24.88
N SER A 4 -55.82 -4.22 25.27
CA SER A 4 -54.64 -3.86 24.47
C SER A 4 -54.47 -4.83 23.30
N THR A 5 -54.07 -4.34 22.12
CA THR A 5 -53.25 -5.14 21.19
C THR A 5 -52.34 -4.22 20.40
N VAL A 6 -51.07 -4.19 20.81
CA VAL A 6 -49.92 -3.66 20.06
C VAL A 6 -49.62 -4.67 18.96
N VAL A 7 -49.61 -4.24 17.70
CA VAL A 7 -49.09 -5.07 16.60
C VAL A 7 -47.75 -4.50 16.18
N TRP A 8 -46.70 -5.19 16.62
CA TRP A 8 -45.36 -5.12 16.03
C TRP A 8 -45.43 -5.77 14.65
N THR A 9 -45.18 -5.02 13.57
CA THR A 9 -44.90 -5.65 12.27
C THR A 9 -43.42 -5.48 11.95
N LEU A 10 -42.81 -6.65 11.73
CA LEU A 10 -41.39 -6.90 11.61
C LEU A 10 -40.73 -6.17 10.44
N LEU A 11 -39.65 -5.43 10.72
CA LEU A 11 -38.58 -5.16 9.77
C LEU A 11 -37.78 -6.46 9.58
N ALA A 12 -38.08 -7.21 8.52
CA ALA A 12 -37.25 -8.35 8.12
C ALA A 12 -37.23 -8.43 6.59
N GLY A 13 -36.24 -7.78 5.98
CA GLY A 13 -36.11 -7.86 4.53
C GLY A 13 -35.10 -6.91 3.88
N PHE A 14 -33.97 -6.58 4.52
CA PHE A 14 -32.89 -5.85 3.84
C PHE A 14 -31.52 -6.17 4.47
N LEU A 15 -31.15 -7.45 4.53
CA LEU A 15 -29.81 -7.86 5.01
C LEU A 15 -29.05 -8.81 4.08
N LEU A 16 -29.47 -8.95 2.81
CA LEU A 16 -28.75 -9.80 1.84
C LEU A 16 -28.32 -9.07 0.55
N ALA A 17 -28.05 -7.77 0.61
CA ALA A 17 -27.49 -7.01 -0.52
C ALA A 17 -26.13 -6.34 -0.24
N ALA A 18 -25.61 -6.36 0.99
CA ALA A 18 -24.39 -5.63 1.35
C ALA A 18 -23.07 -6.38 1.05
N ALA A 19 -23.12 -7.67 0.68
CA ALA A 19 -21.92 -8.50 0.57
C ALA A 19 -21.31 -8.59 -0.85
N ARG A 20 -21.85 -7.87 -1.84
CA ARG A 20 -21.37 -7.93 -3.24
C ARG A 20 -21.06 -6.57 -3.89
N ALA A 21 -21.10 -5.48 -3.14
CA ALA A 21 -21.07 -4.15 -3.72
C ALA A 21 -19.67 -3.50 -3.87
N ASP A 22 -18.56 -4.14 -3.49
CA ASP A 22 -17.26 -3.43 -3.45
C ASP A 22 -16.05 -4.17 -4.05
N GLU A 23 -16.23 -5.30 -4.75
CA GLU A 23 -15.11 -5.94 -5.48
C GLU A 23 -14.76 -5.22 -6.80
N THR A 24 -15.43 -4.11 -7.13
CA THR A 24 -15.22 -3.34 -8.37
C THR A 24 -14.58 -1.97 -8.16
N SER A 25 -14.45 -1.48 -6.93
CA SER A 25 -13.72 -0.24 -6.65
C SER A 25 -12.21 -0.54 -6.53
N ALA A 26 -11.37 0.31 -7.11
CA ALA A 26 -9.92 0.20 -6.92
C ALA A 26 -9.57 0.46 -5.44
N PRO A 27 -8.53 -0.19 -4.89
CA PRO A 27 -8.15 0.02 -3.49
C PRO A 27 -7.76 1.47 -3.25
N THR A 28 -8.11 2.00 -2.08
CA THR A 28 -7.70 3.33 -1.62
C THR A 28 -6.18 3.44 -1.52
N LEU A 29 -5.51 2.38 -1.08
CA LEU A 29 -4.06 2.29 -0.99
C LEU A 29 -3.59 0.93 -1.53
N ALA A 30 -2.61 0.95 -2.43
CA ALA A 30 -1.95 -0.26 -2.92
C ALA A 30 -0.42 -0.14 -2.87
N ILE A 31 0.22 -1.23 -2.47
CA ILE A 31 1.66 -1.45 -2.58
C ILE A 31 1.89 -2.65 -3.49
N PHE A 32 2.67 -2.47 -4.54
CA PHE A 32 2.91 -3.51 -5.53
C PHE A 32 4.28 -3.34 -6.20
N THR A 33 4.89 -4.44 -6.62
CA THR A 33 6.09 -4.41 -7.47
C THR A 33 5.70 -4.40 -8.93
N THR A 34 6.46 -3.66 -9.73
CA THR A 34 6.39 -3.66 -11.19
C THR A 34 7.74 -4.18 -11.70
N GLY A 35 7.70 -5.22 -12.52
CA GLY A 35 8.90 -5.74 -13.16
C GLY A 35 9.40 -4.81 -14.26
N ALA A 36 10.72 -4.70 -14.38
CA ALA A 36 11.39 -4.20 -15.58
C ALA A 36 12.25 -5.32 -16.20
N GLY A 37 12.32 -5.37 -17.53
CA GLY A 37 13.01 -6.42 -18.29
C GLY A 37 12.12 -7.19 -19.28
N ARG A 38 12.69 -8.19 -19.97
CA ARG A 38 12.09 -8.93 -21.10
C ARG A 38 10.62 -9.34 -20.84
N PRO A 39 9.75 -9.31 -21.86
CA PRO A 39 8.35 -9.68 -21.72
C PRO A 39 8.22 -11.09 -21.12
N ARG A 40 7.62 -11.20 -19.94
CA ARG A 40 7.16 -12.48 -19.40
C ARG A 40 5.68 -12.67 -19.77
N PRO A 41 5.20 -13.90 -19.95
CA PRO A 41 3.81 -14.17 -20.36
C PRO A 41 2.75 -13.72 -19.34
N ASN A 42 3.13 -13.24 -18.15
CA ASN A 42 2.22 -12.57 -17.23
C ASN A 42 2.96 -11.51 -16.39
N PRO A 43 3.25 -10.31 -16.96
CA PRO A 43 4.11 -9.30 -16.35
C PRO A 43 3.34 -8.34 -15.44
N GLY A 44 2.12 -8.72 -15.05
CA GLY A 44 1.25 -7.87 -14.22
C GLY A 44 1.91 -7.51 -12.89
N PRO A 45 1.56 -6.34 -12.34
CA PRO A 45 2.09 -5.89 -11.06
C PRO A 45 1.79 -6.93 -9.97
N LYS A 46 2.81 -7.27 -9.18
CA LYS A 46 2.67 -8.22 -8.07
C LYS A 46 2.31 -7.45 -6.82
N ILE A 47 1.14 -7.72 -6.27
CA ILE A 47 0.64 -6.96 -5.13
C ILE A 47 1.30 -7.44 -3.84
N LEU A 48 1.73 -6.49 -3.02
CA LEU A 48 2.22 -6.75 -1.66
C LEU A 48 1.05 -6.61 -0.69
N ALA A 49 0.31 -5.49 -0.80
CA ALA A 49 -0.89 -5.20 -0.04
C ALA A 49 -1.80 -4.24 -0.83
N ALA A 50 -3.11 -4.42 -0.71
CA ALA A 50 -4.14 -3.53 -1.24
C ALA A 50 -5.21 -3.35 -0.16
N LEU A 51 -5.57 -2.10 0.13
CA LEU A 51 -6.48 -1.71 1.20
C LEU A 51 -7.62 -0.88 0.61
N TRP A 52 -8.84 -1.24 0.94
CA TRP A 52 -10.07 -0.56 0.54
C TRP A 52 -10.64 0.28 1.69
N SER A 53 -11.37 1.34 1.36
CA SER A 53 -12.02 2.24 2.31
C SER A 53 -13.07 1.55 3.19
N ASP A 54 -13.61 0.42 2.74
CA ASP A 54 -14.54 -0.41 3.50
C ASP A 54 -13.86 -1.27 4.59
N GLY A 55 -12.52 -1.22 4.68
CA GLY A 55 -11.75 -2.00 5.64
C GLY A 55 -11.32 -3.38 5.13
N MET A 56 -11.56 -3.71 3.86
CA MET A 56 -10.99 -4.91 3.23
C MET A 56 -9.50 -4.71 2.96
N VAL A 57 -8.71 -5.74 3.24
CA VAL A 57 -7.31 -5.80 2.84
C VAL A 57 -7.01 -7.13 2.16
N VAL A 58 -6.25 -7.05 1.07
CA VAL A 58 -5.69 -8.21 0.37
C VAL A 58 -4.18 -8.10 0.37
N TRP A 59 -3.48 -9.17 0.67
CA TRP A 59 -2.01 -9.14 0.78
C TRP A 59 -1.35 -10.43 0.32
N SER A 60 -0.09 -10.31 -0.10
CA SER A 60 0.77 -11.44 -0.42
C SER A 60 1.48 -11.97 0.82
N ALA A 61 1.76 -13.28 0.83
CA ALA A 61 2.71 -13.87 1.77
C ALA A 61 4.12 -13.27 1.63
N SER A 62 4.53 -12.90 0.41
CA SER A 62 5.80 -12.21 0.16
C SER A 62 5.65 -10.70 0.37
N ARG A 63 6.16 -10.20 1.49
CA ARG A 63 6.08 -8.77 1.86
C ARG A 63 7.01 -7.86 1.06
N ILE A 64 7.87 -8.42 0.21
CA ILE A 64 8.86 -7.68 -0.58
C ILE A 64 8.63 -7.87 -2.07
N GLU A 65 8.46 -9.11 -2.54
CA GLU A 65 8.24 -9.36 -3.97
C GLU A 65 6.77 -9.22 -4.37
N GLY A 66 5.85 -9.48 -3.43
CA GLY A 66 4.42 -9.60 -3.70
C GLY A 66 4.04 -10.81 -4.54
N GLY A 67 2.79 -10.83 -5.01
CA GLY A 67 2.28 -11.89 -5.88
C GLY A 67 1.51 -12.98 -5.12
N PRO A 68 0.85 -13.91 -5.82
CA PRO A 68 0.14 -15.01 -5.19
C PRO A 68 1.08 -15.97 -4.43
N PRO A 69 0.56 -16.75 -3.46
CA PRO A 69 -0.83 -16.78 -3.02
C PRO A 69 -1.21 -15.52 -2.22
N TYR A 70 -2.43 -15.04 -2.43
CA TYR A 70 -2.98 -13.91 -1.70
C TYR A 70 -3.88 -14.37 -0.57
N GLN A 71 -3.92 -13.54 0.47
CA GLN A 71 -4.86 -13.65 1.57
C GLN A 71 -5.71 -12.39 1.62
N ARG A 72 -6.93 -12.52 2.14
CA ARG A 72 -7.83 -11.40 2.44
C ARG A 72 -8.24 -11.41 3.91
N GLY A 73 -8.66 -10.24 4.37
CA GLY A 73 -9.10 -10.02 5.74
C GLY A 73 -9.67 -8.63 5.92
N ARG A 74 -9.88 -8.25 7.18
CA ARG A 74 -10.43 -6.95 7.57
C ARG A 74 -9.49 -6.23 8.51
N PHE A 75 -9.47 -4.90 8.40
CA PHE A 75 -8.75 -4.02 9.32
C PHE A 75 -9.68 -2.94 9.87
N ALA A 76 -9.26 -2.29 10.96
CA ALA A 76 -10.00 -1.17 11.53
C ALA A 76 -9.85 0.08 10.63
N ARG A 77 -10.92 0.49 9.94
CA ARG A 77 -10.94 1.64 9.01
C ARG A 77 -10.29 2.91 9.57
N ALA A 78 -10.56 3.22 10.84
CA ALA A 78 -9.99 4.37 11.54
C ALA A 78 -8.45 4.44 11.51
N LYS A 79 -7.75 3.30 11.37
CA LYS A 79 -6.30 3.27 11.24
C LYS A 79 -5.83 3.72 9.85
N LEU A 80 -6.57 3.39 8.78
CA LEU A 80 -6.29 3.94 7.44
C LEU A 80 -6.62 5.43 7.40
N ASP A 81 -7.73 5.85 7.98
CA ASP A 81 -8.10 7.27 8.08
C ASP A 81 -7.03 8.08 8.81
N SER A 82 -6.54 7.56 9.94
CA SER A 82 -5.42 8.18 10.69
C SER A 82 -4.15 8.30 9.86
N LEU A 83 -3.81 7.27 9.06
CA LEU A 83 -2.66 7.32 8.16
C LEU A 83 -2.84 8.42 7.10
N LEU A 84 -3.99 8.46 6.43
CA LEU A 84 -4.27 9.43 5.38
C LEU A 84 -4.28 10.86 5.94
N GLN A 85 -4.87 11.07 7.11
CA GLN A 85 -4.87 12.37 7.78
C GLN A 85 -3.45 12.80 8.18
N GLY A 86 -2.64 11.88 8.72
CA GLY A 86 -1.25 12.17 9.09
C GLY A 86 -0.40 12.56 7.88
N LEU A 87 -0.59 11.89 6.74
CA LEU A 87 0.07 12.23 5.48
C LEU A 87 -0.38 13.61 4.96
N GLU A 88 -1.67 13.92 5.08
CA GLU A 88 -2.22 15.22 4.69
C GLU A 88 -1.67 16.37 5.54
N GLN A 89 -1.62 16.21 6.85
CA GLN A 89 -1.02 17.20 7.77
C GLN A 89 0.46 17.46 7.47
N LYS A 90 1.17 16.46 6.97
CA LYS A 90 2.58 16.57 6.54
C LYS A 90 2.72 17.13 5.11
N GLY A 91 1.62 17.48 4.44
CA GLY A 91 1.62 18.00 3.08
C GLY A 91 2.01 16.98 2.01
N ALA A 92 1.90 15.68 2.30
CA ALA A 92 2.41 14.62 1.41
C ALA A 92 1.71 14.61 0.05
N PHE A 93 0.40 14.85 0.02
CA PHE A 93 -0.41 14.83 -1.22
C PHE A 93 -0.14 16.04 -2.14
N THR A 94 0.43 17.12 -1.61
CA THR A 94 0.79 18.33 -2.37
C THR A 94 2.29 18.41 -2.69
N ASN A 95 3.10 17.52 -2.10
CA ASN A 95 4.55 17.55 -2.27
C ASN A 95 4.99 16.80 -3.53
N ALA A 96 5.23 17.54 -4.62
CA ALA A 96 5.69 16.99 -5.89
C ALA A 96 7.01 16.19 -5.79
N ALA A 97 7.86 16.47 -4.80
CA ALA A 97 9.11 15.73 -4.59
C ALA A 97 8.87 14.25 -4.19
N LEU A 98 7.72 13.94 -3.56
CA LEU A 98 7.36 12.56 -3.21
C LEU A 98 6.89 11.74 -4.42
N ALA A 99 6.36 12.41 -5.45
CA ALA A 99 5.96 11.77 -6.71
C ALA A 99 7.16 11.47 -7.64
N ARG A 100 8.33 12.08 -7.37
CA ARG A 100 9.58 11.77 -8.06
C ARG A 100 9.94 10.30 -7.84
N GLY A 101 10.09 9.55 -8.93
CA GLY A 101 10.57 8.17 -8.86
C GLY A 101 12.07 8.13 -8.61
N TRP A 102 12.49 7.29 -7.66
CA TRP A 102 13.89 6.94 -7.45
C TRP A 102 14.12 5.56 -8.06
N LEU A 103 14.39 5.54 -9.37
CA LEU A 103 14.44 4.33 -10.19
C LEU A 103 15.79 4.28 -10.93
N GLY A 104 16.32 3.07 -11.09
CA GLY A 104 17.44 2.82 -12.00
C GLY A 104 16.98 2.30 -13.36
N PRO A 105 17.88 2.30 -14.37
CA PRO A 105 17.64 1.69 -15.66
C PRO A 105 17.28 0.21 -15.50
N ASP A 106 16.22 -0.24 -16.18
CA ASP A 106 15.77 -1.64 -16.25
C ASP A 106 15.56 -2.35 -14.89
N ALA A 107 15.41 -1.58 -13.81
CA ALA A 107 15.21 -2.11 -12.47
C ALA A 107 13.72 -2.36 -12.20
N SER A 108 13.43 -3.52 -11.61
CA SER A 108 12.13 -3.73 -10.96
C SER A 108 12.00 -2.76 -9.79
N PHE A 109 10.79 -2.30 -9.51
CA PHE A 109 10.54 -1.31 -8.45
C PHE A 109 9.24 -1.56 -7.71
N THR A 110 9.20 -1.12 -6.47
CA THR A 110 7.98 -1.05 -5.67
C THR A 110 7.27 0.27 -5.95
N THR A 111 5.95 0.25 -5.94
CA THR A 111 5.08 1.42 -6.00
C THR A 111 4.18 1.44 -4.78
N ILE A 112 4.06 2.61 -4.16
CA ILE A 112 2.99 2.93 -3.21
C ILE A 112 2.06 3.90 -3.93
N ALA A 113 0.80 3.52 -4.08
CA ALA A 113 -0.23 4.34 -4.71
C ALA A 113 -1.38 4.56 -3.72
N ILE A 114 -1.74 5.82 -3.50
CA ILE A 114 -2.90 6.25 -2.71
C ILE A 114 -3.83 7.02 -3.64
N ASN A 115 -5.11 6.66 -3.64
CA ASN A 115 -6.17 7.34 -4.37
C ASN A 115 -7.42 7.38 -3.49
N ASP A 116 -7.56 8.46 -2.73
CA ASP A 116 -8.70 8.75 -1.84
C ASP A 116 -9.27 10.13 -2.22
N GLY A 117 -10.00 10.19 -3.34
CA GLY A 117 -10.54 11.44 -3.88
C GLY A 117 -9.46 12.48 -4.16
N PRO A 118 -9.43 13.64 -3.45
CA PRO A 118 -8.40 14.67 -3.62
C PRO A 118 -7.01 14.24 -3.10
N ARG A 119 -6.94 13.21 -2.24
CA ARG A 119 -5.68 12.70 -1.69
C ARG A 119 -5.08 11.70 -2.67
N ARG A 120 -4.14 12.19 -3.49
CA ARG A 120 -3.45 11.39 -4.50
C ARG A 120 -1.95 11.42 -4.27
N LEU A 121 -1.34 10.24 -4.12
CA LEU A 121 0.10 10.10 -3.98
C LEU A 121 0.58 8.84 -4.70
N ARG A 122 1.66 8.97 -5.47
CA ARG A 122 2.30 7.84 -6.13
C ARG A 122 3.81 7.89 -5.97
N MET A 123 4.32 7.10 -5.04
CA MET A 123 5.75 6.97 -4.78
C MET A 123 6.27 5.73 -5.49
N ARG A 124 7.47 5.81 -6.10
CA ARG A 124 8.08 4.68 -6.82
C ARG A 124 9.56 4.57 -6.49
N SER A 125 9.99 3.37 -6.14
CA SER A 125 11.37 3.13 -5.75
C SER A 125 11.82 1.68 -5.89
N TRP A 126 13.06 1.49 -6.35
CA TRP A 126 13.82 0.23 -6.30
C TRP A 126 14.45 -0.10 -4.93
N HIS A 127 14.34 0.77 -3.92
CA HIS A 127 15.15 0.67 -2.69
C HIS A 127 14.87 -0.60 -1.87
N GLU A 128 13.65 -1.13 -1.88
CA GLU A 128 13.31 -2.34 -1.13
C GLU A 128 13.87 -3.63 -1.76
N LEU A 129 13.99 -3.66 -3.08
CA LEU A 129 14.50 -4.83 -3.81
C LEU A 129 16.03 -4.89 -3.75
N SER A 130 16.70 -3.74 -3.77
CA SER A 130 18.17 -3.66 -3.71
C SER A 130 18.72 -3.56 -2.28
N GLY A 131 17.92 -3.08 -1.32
CA GLY A 131 18.32 -2.81 0.06
C GLY A 131 18.44 -4.04 0.98
N GLN A 132 18.08 -5.24 0.50
CA GLN A 132 18.19 -6.47 1.30
C GLN A 132 19.65 -6.87 1.60
N ARG A 133 20.61 -6.37 0.83
CA ARG A 133 22.02 -6.70 0.98
C ARG A 133 22.67 -5.77 2.00
N THR A 134 23.19 -6.33 3.09
CA THR A 134 23.79 -5.56 4.20
C THR A 134 25.03 -4.76 3.80
N ASN A 135 25.72 -5.16 2.72
CA ASN A 135 26.87 -4.46 2.16
C ASN A 135 26.51 -3.34 1.17
N LEU A 136 25.22 -3.10 0.91
CA LEU A 136 24.74 -2.05 0.02
C LEU A 136 23.96 -0.98 0.80
N VAL A 137 23.94 0.22 0.24
CA VAL A 137 23.10 1.34 0.66
C VAL A 137 22.46 1.95 -0.57
N VAL A 138 21.18 2.28 -0.47
CA VAL A 138 20.44 2.89 -1.57
C VAL A 138 20.31 4.39 -1.32
N THR A 139 20.84 5.17 -2.24
CA THR A 139 20.98 6.63 -2.18
C THR A 139 20.13 7.30 -3.25
N ALA A 140 20.07 8.63 -3.23
CA ALA A 140 19.40 9.41 -4.28
C ALA A 140 20.00 9.20 -5.68
N HIS A 141 21.21 8.66 -5.75
CA HIS A 141 21.96 8.48 -6.99
C HIS A 141 21.98 7.03 -7.48
N GLY A 142 21.63 6.06 -6.64
CA GLY A 142 21.90 4.67 -6.98
C GLY A 142 21.92 3.72 -5.82
N VAL A 143 22.28 2.48 -6.14
CA VAL A 143 22.72 1.50 -5.16
C VAL A 143 24.24 1.59 -5.08
N GLU A 144 24.76 1.86 -3.90
CA GLU A 144 26.20 2.00 -3.64
C GLU A 144 26.69 0.91 -2.68
N LEU A 145 27.97 0.55 -2.79
CA LEU A 145 28.64 -0.26 -1.77
C LEU A 145 28.76 0.56 -0.48
N LEU A 146 28.33 -0.03 0.64
CA LEU A 146 28.50 0.60 1.94
C LEU A 146 29.97 0.62 2.35
N GLY A 147 30.70 -0.48 2.12
CA GLY A 147 32.12 -0.59 2.46
C GLY A 147 32.36 -0.41 3.96
N LYS A 148 33.28 0.48 4.32
CA LYS A 148 33.57 0.87 5.72
C LYS A 148 32.73 2.06 6.20
N ARG A 149 31.85 2.61 5.36
CA ARG A 149 31.02 3.76 5.73
C ARG A 149 29.91 3.33 6.67
N ASP A 150 29.50 4.23 7.55
CA ASP A 150 28.30 4.04 8.35
C ASP A 150 27.04 4.36 7.53
N ARG A 151 26.00 3.53 7.66
CA ARG A 151 24.77 3.66 6.87
C ARG A 151 24.00 4.92 7.27
N GLU A 152 23.92 5.23 8.56
CA GLU A 152 23.18 6.41 9.03
C GLU A 152 23.87 7.68 8.56
N GLN A 153 25.21 7.72 8.58
CA GLN A 153 25.97 8.81 8.00
C GLN A 153 25.66 9.02 6.51
N VAL A 154 25.75 7.97 5.68
CA VAL A 154 25.45 8.07 4.24
C VAL A 154 24.03 8.59 4.00
N MET A 155 23.06 8.15 4.82
CA MET A 155 21.67 8.60 4.71
C MET A 155 21.48 10.05 5.17
N ARG A 156 22.22 10.52 6.18
CA ARG A 156 22.21 11.93 6.61
C ARG A 156 22.74 12.86 5.53
N GLU A 157 23.73 12.42 4.75
CA GLU A 157 24.33 13.21 3.67
C GLU A 157 23.45 13.30 2.41
N GLN A 158 22.40 12.49 2.29
CA GLN A 158 21.50 12.52 1.12
C GLN A 158 20.72 13.83 1.01
N PRO A 159 20.29 14.25 -0.20
CA PRO A 159 19.45 15.42 -0.37
C PRO A 159 18.20 15.39 0.52
N ALA A 160 17.79 16.55 1.04
CA ALA A 160 16.64 16.66 1.94
C ALA A 160 15.36 16.04 1.36
N SER A 161 15.13 16.21 0.05
CA SER A 161 14.00 15.61 -0.67
C SER A 161 14.04 14.08 -0.69
N TYR A 162 15.23 13.47 -0.81
CA TYR A 162 15.38 12.02 -0.74
C TYR A 162 15.16 11.49 0.67
N ARG A 163 15.69 12.17 1.69
CA ARG A 163 15.44 11.81 3.10
C ARG A 163 13.95 11.89 3.44
N GLN A 164 13.27 12.94 2.98
CA GLN A 164 11.82 13.08 3.14
C GLN A 164 11.07 11.95 2.43
N PHE A 165 11.44 11.64 1.18
CA PHE A 165 10.89 10.50 0.45
C PHE A 165 11.04 9.19 1.23
N GLN A 166 12.24 8.88 1.72
CA GLN A 166 12.52 7.67 2.49
C GLN A 166 11.73 7.60 3.80
N SER A 167 11.60 8.74 4.50
CA SER A 167 10.81 8.83 5.73
C SER A 167 9.33 8.57 5.47
N THR A 168 8.72 9.26 4.48
CA THR A 168 7.31 9.05 4.13
C THR A 168 7.05 7.64 3.59
N TRP A 169 7.98 7.11 2.78
CA TRP A 169 7.91 5.74 2.29
C TRP A 169 7.87 4.74 3.44
N SER A 170 8.81 4.86 4.38
CA SER A 170 8.93 3.96 5.53
C SER A 170 7.72 4.05 6.45
N GLU A 171 7.22 5.27 6.68
CA GLU A 171 5.99 5.52 7.44
C GLU A 171 4.79 4.77 6.84
N ILE A 172 4.55 4.93 5.54
CA ILE A 172 3.43 4.24 4.87
C ILE A 172 3.62 2.73 4.93
N ARG A 173 4.84 2.22 4.71
CA ARG A 173 5.12 0.79 4.75
C ARG A 173 4.87 0.18 6.12
N GLN A 174 5.31 0.84 7.19
CA GLN A 174 5.09 0.40 8.56
C GLN A 174 3.61 0.46 8.93
N ALA A 175 2.92 1.55 8.58
CA ALA A 175 1.48 1.68 8.84
C ALA A 175 0.67 0.60 8.12
N VAL A 176 0.98 0.32 6.85
CA VAL A 176 0.34 -0.75 6.08
C VAL A 176 0.65 -2.12 6.66
N ALA A 177 1.90 -2.39 7.06
CA ALA A 177 2.23 -3.65 7.72
C ALA A 177 1.40 -3.87 9.00
N ALA A 178 1.21 -2.81 9.81
CA ALA A 178 0.40 -2.85 11.03
C ALA A 178 -1.13 -2.94 10.80
N LEU A 179 -1.58 -2.70 9.56
CA LEU A 179 -2.98 -2.85 9.15
C LEU A 179 -3.30 -4.28 8.70
N ILE A 180 -2.29 -5.07 8.35
CA ILE A 180 -2.50 -6.42 7.84
C ILE A 180 -2.70 -7.40 9.02
N PRO A 181 -3.80 -8.15 9.06
CA PRO A 181 -4.00 -9.20 10.05
C PRO A 181 -2.92 -10.29 9.99
N GLU A 182 -2.68 -10.97 11.12
CA GLU A 182 -1.73 -12.09 11.19
C GLU A 182 -2.14 -13.27 10.31
N ALA A 183 -3.44 -13.50 10.17
CA ALA A 183 -4.03 -14.55 9.35
C ALA A 183 -5.21 -14.01 8.54
N GLY A 184 -5.45 -14.64 7.39
CA GLY A 184 -6.57 -14.33 6.51
C GLY A 184 -7.08 -15.55 5.77
N GLU A 185 -8.13 -15.34 4.99
CA GLU A 185 -8.68 -16.35 4.09
C GLU A 185 -7.94 -16.30 2.74
N PRO A 186 -7.76 -17.42 2.02
CA PRO A 186 -7.25 -17.40 0.66
C PRO A 186 -8.07 -16.47 -0.25
N TYR A 187 -7.40 -15.75 -1.16
CA TYR A 187 -8.03 -14.85 -2.11
C TYR A 187 -7.56 -15.12 -3.54
N GLU A 188 -8.50 -15.50 -4.39
CA GLU A 188 -8.27 -15.81 -5.82
C GLU A 188 -8.87 -14.75 -6.76
N GLY A 189 -9.41 -13.66 -6.21
CA GLY A 189 -10.03 -12.59 -6.98
C GLY A 189 -9.02 -11.73 -7.73
N LYS A 190 -9.51 -10.99 -8.73
CA LYS A 190 -8.69 -10.01 -9.48
C LYS A 190 -8.61 -8.71 -8.71
N ILE A 191 -7.40 -8.20 -8.51
CA ILE A 191 -7.17 -6.92 -7.85
C ILE A 191 -6.92 -5.85 -8.91
N GLN A 192 -7.83 -4.90 -9.04
CA GLN A 192 -7.68 -3.77 -9.96
C GLN A 192 -6.91 -2.65 -9.25
N LEU A 193 -5.72 -2.31 -9.73
CA LEU A 193 -4.92 -1.26 -9.11
C LEU A 193 -5.47 0.14 -9.38
N PRO A 194 -5.17 1.12 -8.51
CA PRO A 194 -5.57 2.51 -8.72
C PRO A 194 -5.02 3.05 -10.05
N SER A 195 -5.92 3.65 -10.85
CA SER A 195 -5.56 4.36 -12.07
C SER A 195 -4.59 5.52 -11.78
N ARG A 196 -3.88 5.96 -12.82
CA ARG A 196 -2.90 7.05 -12.73
C ARG A 196 -3.57 8.40 -12.47
#